data_AF-A0A9D7EV91-F1
#
_entry.id   AF-A0A9D7EV91-F1
#
_cell.length_a   1.000
_cell.length_b   1.000
_cell.length_c   1.000
_cell.angle_alpha   90.00
_cell.angle_beta   90.00
_cell.angle_gamma   90.00
#
_symmetry.space_group_name_H-M   'P 1'
#
loop_
_entity.id
_entity.type
_entity.pdbx_description
1 polymer ?
#
loop_
_entity_poly.entity_id
_entity_poly.type
_entity_poly.pdbx_seq_one_letter_code
_entity_poly.pdbx_strand_id
1 'polypeptide(L)'
;MDSNIVNKQLLNEKIRQLELEYEHRLDEFKESYYELLETLKPANIVGAALHNVINTPGLKTTLLDTVISAGAGILGKKVVVRNSGNIFRKIAGLATQFLLTNLVRNKIPNFKDKRSEEDKFL
;
A
#
# COMPACT_ATOMS: atom_id res chain seq x y z
N MET A 1 14.48 7.60 -72.24
CA MET A 1 13.90 7.19 -70.93
C MET A 1 13.08 8.35 -70.42
N ASP A 2 11.82 8.09 -70.09
CA ASP A 2 10.82 9.13 -69.81
C ASP A 2 11.08 9.78 -68.45
N SER A 3 11.32 11.10 -68.45
CA SER A 3 11.63 11.90 -67.25
C SER A 3 10.52 11.81 -66.20
N ASN A 4 9.30 11.49 -66.61
CA ASN A 4 8.13 11.32 -65.74
C ASN A 4 8.20 10.04 -64.88
N ILE A 5 8.78 8.96 -65.42
CA ILE A 5 8.91 7.68 -64.71
C ILE A 5 9.95 7.80 -63.60
N VAL A 6 11.07 8.47 -63.88
CA VAL A 6 12.15 8.71 -62.91
C VAL A 6 11.67 9.58 -61.74
N ASN A 7 10.88 10.63 -62.01
CA ASN A 7 10.32 11.48 -60.97
C ASN A 7 9.32 10.75 -60.06
N LYS A 8 8.48 9.87 -60.63
CA LYS A 8 7.58 9.01 -59.83
C LYS A 8 8.33 8.04 -58.92
N GLN A 9 9.41 7.44 -59.43
CA GLN A 9 10.24 6.53 -58.63
C GLN A 9 10.95 7.28 -57.49
N LEU A 10 11.48 8.47 -57.77
CA LEU A 10 12.11 9.32 -56.75
C LEU A 10 11.13 9.72 -55.64
N LEU A 11 9.89 10.06 -56.02
CA LEU A 11 8.85 10.43 -55.07
C LEU A 11 8.44 9.26 -54.17
N ASN A 12 8.25 8.06 -54.74
CA ASN A 12 7.93 6.87 -53.96
C ASN A 12 9.06 6.48 -53.01
N GLU A 13 10.31 6.60 -53.44
CA GLU A 13 11.45 6.31 -52.55
C GLU A 13 11.52 7.33 -51.40
N LYS A 14 11.25 8.61 -51.69
CA LYS A 14 11.16 9.66 -50.66
C LYS A 14 10.04 9.40 -49.66
N ILE A 15 8.86 8.98 -50.15
CA ILE A 15 7.71 8.62 -49.30
C ILE A 15 8.07 7.44 -48.41
N ARG A 16 8.68 6.39 -48.97
CA ARG A 16 9.09 5.21 -48.22
C ARG A 16 10.12 5.53 -47.13
N GLN A 17 11.07 6.42 -47.43
CA GLN A 17 12.04 6.88 -46.43
C GLN A 17 11.36 7.66 -45.30
N LEU A 18 10.41 8.53 -45.63
CA LEU A 18 9.65 9.29 -44.63
C LEU A 18 8.76 8.40 -43.78
N GLU A 19 8.13 7.36 -44.35
CA GLU A 19 7.33 6.38 -43.62
C GLU A 19 8.17 5.61 -42.60
N LEU A 20 9.35 5.12 -43.00
CA LEU A 20 10.28 4.43 -42.10
C LEU A 20 10.76 5.36 -40.97
N GLU A 21 11.08 6.61 -41.28
CA GLU A 21 11.49 7.59 -40.27
C GLU A 21 10.33 7.93 -39.31
N TYR A 22 9.11 8.00 -39.82
CA TYR A 22 7.92 8.27 -39.04
C TYR A 22 7.58 7.11 -38.10
N GLU A 23 7.63 5.86 -38.57
CA GLU A 23 7.43 4.67 -37.72
C GLU A 23 8.46 4.60 -36.59
N HIS A 24 9.73 4.85 -36.90
CA HIS A 24 10.79 4.84 -35.89
C HIS A 24 10.56 5.90 -34.81
N ARG A 25 10.19 7.12 -35.20
CA ARG A 25 9.86 8.21 -34.26
C ARG A 25 8.60 7.90 -33.43
N LEU A 26 7.63 7.20 -34.01
CA LEU A 26 6.39 6.82 -33.33
C LEU A 26 6.66 5.82 -32.20
N ASP A 27 7.57 4.87 -32.43
CA ASP A 27 7.92 3.88 -31.42
C ASP A 27 8.73 4.49 -30.26
N GLU A 28 9.69 5.37 -30.54
CA GLU A 28 10.39 6.16 -29.51
C GLU A 28 9.41 7.04 -28.70
N PHE A 29 8.43 7.63 -29.38
CA PHE A 29 7.39 8.43 -28.73
C PHE A 29 6.47 7.60 -27.84
N LYS A 30 6.09 6.38 -28.26
CA LYS A 30 5.26 5.49 -27.42
C LYS A 30 6.00 5.04 -26.17
N GLU A 31 7.29 4.75 -26.28
CA GLU A 31 8.10 4.31 -25.14
C GLU A 31 8.23 5.42 -24.09
N SER A 32 8.60 6.63 -24.53
CA SER A 32 8.64 7.81 -23.66
C SER A 32 7.26 8.18 -23.12
N TYR A 33 6.18 8.02 -23.89
CA TYR A 33 4.82 8.25 -23.41
C TYR A 33 4.39 7.26 -22.32
N TYR A 34 4.79 5.99 -22.43
CA TYR A 34 4.53 4.99 -21.40
C TYR A 34 5.26 5.29 -20.09
N GLU A 35 6.53 5.70 -20.16
CA GLU A 35 7.29 6.12 -18.98
C GLU A 35 6.71 7.39 -18.34
N LEU A 36 6.27 8.35 -19.15
CA LEU A 36 5.58 9.56 -18.66
C LEU A 36 4.25 9.20 -18.01
N LEU A 37 3.45 8.32 -18.61
CA LEU A 37 2.21 7.85 -18.00
C LEU A 37 2.48 7.09 -16.70
N GLU A 38 3.52 6.27 -16.65
CA GLU A 38 3.92 5.52 -15.47
C GLU A 38 4.38 6.43 -14.33
N THR A 39 5.12 7.49 -14.62
CA THR A 39 5.52 8.49 -13.63
C THR A 39 4.35 9.39 -13.21
N LEU A 40 3.39 9.67 -14.09
CA LEU A 40 2.18 10.43 -13.79
C LEU A 40 1.08 9.61 -13.09
N LYS A 41 1.22 8.28 -12.98
CA LYS A 41 0.29 7.46 -12.17
C LYS A 41 0.28 8.01 -10.74
N PRO A 42 -0.90 8.32 -10.17
CA PRO A 42 -1.01 8.84 -8.81
C PRO A 42 -0.30 7.98 -7.77
N ALA A 43 -0.30 6.65 -7.98
CA ALA A 43 0.41 5.69 -7.14
C ALA A 43 1.94 5.90 -7.14
N ASN A 44 2.55 6.21 -8.30
CA ASN A 44 3.99 6.45 -8.42
C ASN A 44 4.38 7.84 -7.91
N ILE A 45 3.53 8.85 -8.10
CA ILE A 45 3.73 10.19 -7.51
C ILE A 45 3.69 10.12 -5.98
N VAL A 46 2.67 9.45 -5.43
CA VAL A 46 2.54 9.25 -3.97
C VAL A 46 3.67 8.38 -3.44
N GLY A 47 4.04 7.30 -4.16
CA GLY A 47 5.14 6.42 -3.80
C GLY A 47 6.49 7.13 -3.76
N ALA A 48 6.81 7.92 -4.79
CA ALA A 48 8.04 8.70 -4.86
C ALA A 48 8.07 9.82 -3.82
N ALA A 49 6.95 10.54 -3.61
CA ALA A 49 6.85 11.55 -2.57
C ALA A 49 7.01 10.93 -1.17
N LEU A 50 6.34 9.82 -0.89
CA LEU A 50 6.49 9.11 0.38
C LEU A 50 7.91 8.58 0.58
N HIS A 51 8.53 8.00 -0.45
CA HIS A 51 9.91 7.51 -0.38
C HIS A 51 10.91 8.64 -0.06
N ASN A 52 10.75 9.80 -0.71
CA ASN A 52 11.59 10.97 -0.47
C ASN A 52 11.39 11.56 0.94
N VAL A 53 10.14 11.62 1.43
CA VAL A 53 9.85 12.14 2.77
C VAL A 53 10.30 11.15 3.86
N ILE A 54 10.17 9.83 3.63
CA ILE A 54 10.66 8.80 4.55
C ILE A 54 12.19 8.79 4.61
N ASN A 55 12.89 9.00 3.50
CA ASN A 55 14.36 8.98 3.48
C ASN A 55 15.01 10.27 4.00
N THR A 56 14.22 11.33 4.25
CA THR A 56 14.74 12.57 4.82
C THR A 56 15.02 12.39 6.32
N PRO A 57 16.25 12.63 6.81
CA PRO A 57 16.57 12.53 8.24
C PRO A 57 15.72 13.53 9.04
N GLY A 58 14.94 13.04 10.01
CA GLY A 58 14.08 13.85 10.88
C GLY A 58 12.57 13.80 10.58
N LEU A 59 12.15 13.30 9.42
CA LEU A 59 10.71 13.21 9.06
C LEU A 59 10.10 11.82 9.29
N LYS A 60 10.92 10.79 9.52
CA LYS A 60 10.47 9.41 9.75
C LYS A 60 9.51 9.29 10.93
N THR A 61 9.83 9.93 12.06
CA THR A 61 8.99 9.91 13.28
C THR A 61 7.67 10.62 13.04
N THR A 62 7.71 11.83 12.47
CA THR A 62 6.51 12.63 12.16
C THR A 62 5.58 11.95 11.15
N LEU A 63 6.13 11.25 10.16
CA LEU A 63 5.33 10.46 9.22
C LEU A 63 4.70 9.23 9.86
N LEU A 64 5.44 8.49 10.67
CA LEU A 64 4.89 7.36 11.43
C LEU A 64 3.74 7.84 12.32
N ASP A 65 3.93 8.95 13.02
CA ASP A 65 2.90 9.55 13.88
C ASP A 65 1.69 10.03 13.05
N THR A 66 1.91 10.55 11.84
CA THR A 66 0.84 10.99 10.92
C THR A 66 0.05 9.79 10.36
N VAL A 67 0.72 8.71 9.96
CA VAL A 67 0.06 7.49 9.48
C VAL A 67 -0.71 6.81 10.61
N ILE A 68 -0.12 6.74 11.80
CA ILE A 68 -0.76 6.19 12.99
C ILE A 68 -1.96 7.04 13.39
N SER A 69 -1.84 8.37 13.42
CA SER A 69 -2.96 9.27 13.78
C SER A 69 -4.06 9.30 12.73
N ALA A 70 -3.72 9.28 11.43
CA ALA A 70 -4.70 9.19 10.35
C ALA A 70 -5.41 7.83 10.36
N GLY A 71 -4.66 6.73 10.52
CA GLY A 71 -5.22 5.39 10.65
C GLY A 71 -6.09 5.24 11.90
N ALA A 72 -5.62 5.72 13.05
CA ALA A 72 -6.37 5.73 14.31
C ALA A 72 -7.60 6.64 14.23
N GLY A 73 -7.55 7.77 13.52
CA GLY A 73 -8.68 8.65 13.30
C GLY A 73 -9.75 8.03 12.39
N ILE A 74 -9.35 7.35 11.31
CA ILE A 74 -10.29 6.66 10.40
C ILE A 74 -10.91 5.43 11.08
N LEU A 75 -10.09 4.59 11.71
CA LEU A 75 -10.57 3.43 12.47
C LEU A 75 -11.40 3.88 13.68
N GLY A 76 -10.94 4.92 14.38
CA GLY A 76 -11.63 5.56 15.50
C GLY A 76 -12.98 6.11 15.10
N LYS A 77 -13.08 6.85 13.98
CA LYS A 77 -14.36 7.31 13.43
C LYS A 77 -15.27 6.13 13.11
N LYS A 78 -14.75 5.04 12.55
CA LYS A 78 -15.55 3.84 12.24
C LYS A 78 -16.04 3.12 13.51
N VAL A 79 -15.28 3.16 14.60
CA VAL A 79 -15.67 2.61 15.92
C VAL A 79 -16.65 3.54 16.65
N VAL A 80 -16.46 4.87 16.57
CA VAL A 80 -17.27 5.86 17.29
C VAL A 80 -18.61 6.16 16.59
N VAL A 81 -18.61 6.31 15.26
CA VAL A 81 -19.79 6.72 14.48
C VAL A 81 -20.74 5.56 14.20
N ARG A 82 -20.22 4.34 13.99
CA ARG A 82 -21.05 3.14 13.94
C ARG A 82 -21.38 2.77 15.38
N ASN A 83 -22.63 2.46 15.71
CA ASN A 83 -23.11 2.03 17.04
C ASN A 83 -22.40 0.72 17.50
N SER A 84 -21.10 0.80 17.78
CA SER A 84 -20.19 -0.32 17.96
C SER A 84 -19.80 -0.47 19.43
N GLY A 85 -20.67 -0.05 20.35
CA GLY A 85 -20.48 -0.21 21.79
C GLY A 85 -20.00 -1.61 22.18
N ASN A 86 -20.39 -2.64 21.42
CA ASN A 86 -19.94 -4.01 21.60
C ASN A 86 -18.43 -4.23 21.33
N ILE A 87 -17.82 -3.55 20.37
CA ILE A 87 -16.38 -3.68 20.08
C ILE A 87 -15.57 -2.98 21.17
N PHE A 88 -15.90 -1.74 21.50
CA PHE A 88 -15.22 -1.00 22.56
C PHE A 88 -15.37 -1.70 23.93
N ARG A 89 -16.57 -2.15 24.29
CA ARG A 89 -16.80 -2.92 25.53
C ARG A 89 -16.03 -4.24 25.54
N LYS A 90 -15.88 -4.93 24.41
CA LYS A 90 -15.04 -6.14 24.32
C LYS A 90 -13.57 -5.84 24.57
N ILE A 91 -13.02 -4.79 23.96
CA ILE A 91 -11.62 -4.40 24.14
C ILE A 91 -11.38 -3.97 25.59
N ALA A 92 -12.25 -3.14 26.16
CA ALA A 92 -12.16 -2.72 27.56
C ALA A 92 -12.30 -3.90 28.54
N GLY A 93 -13.23 -4.82 28.27
CA GLY A 93 -13.41 -6.04 29.08
C GLY A 93 -12.18 -6.95 29.04
N LEU A 94 -11.59 -7.16 27.86
CA LEU A 94 -10.36 -7.93 27.69
C LEU A 94 -9.16 -7.27 28.39
N ALA A 95 -9.05 -5.94 28.30
CA ALA A 95 -8.00 -5.20 28.99
C ALA A 95 -8.11 -5.35 30.51
N THR A 96 -9.31 -5.16 31.07
CA THR A 96 -9.57 -5.36 32.50
C THR A 96 -9.29 -6.79 32.93
N GLN A 97 -9.75 -7.78 32.15
CA GLN A 97 -9.49 -9.19 32.43
C GLN A 97 -8.00 -9.50 32.40
N PHE A 98 -7.25 -8.96 31.44
CA PHE A 98 -5.81 -9.17 31.34
C PHE A 98 -5.04 -8.54 32.51
N LEU A 99 -5.43 -7.33 32.93
CA LEU A 99 -4.87 -6.67 34.10
C LEU A 99 -5.13 -7.49 35.37
N LEU A 100 -6.39 -7.86 35.63
CA LEU A 100 -6.74 -8.68 36.80
C LEU A 100 -6.06 -10.05 36.74
N THR A 101 -6.01 -10.69 35.58
CA THR A 101 -5.37 -12.00 35.40
C THR A 101 -3.87 -11.93 35.66
N ASN A 102 -3.16 -10.91 35.17
CA ASN A 102 -1.73 -10.74 35.45
C ASN A 102 -1.46 -10.43 36.92
N LEU A 103 -2.30 -9.60 37.56
CA LEU A 103 -2.18 -9.28 38.98
C LEU A 103 -2.43 -10.51 39.88
N VAL A 104 -3.44 -11.31 39.56
CA VAL A 104 -3.78 -12.54 40.29
C VAL A 104 -2.75 -13.64 40.03
N ARG A 105 -2.32 -13.82 38.77
CA ARG A 105 -1.27 -14.77 38.37
C ARG A 105 0.04 -14.51 39.09
N ASN A 106 0.41 -13.24 39.30
CA ASN A 106 1.64 -12.88 39.99
C ASN A 106 1.53 -12.95 41.53
N LYS A 107 0.32 -13.07 42.10
CA LYS A 107 0.07 -13.14 43.55
C LYS A 107 -0.36 -14.52 44.06
N ILE A 108 -0.76 -15.46 43.21
CA ILE A 108 -1.24 -16.78 43.65
C ILE A 108 -0.39 -17.89 43.04
N PRO A 109 0.67 -18.35 43.73
CA PRO A 109 1.17 -19.70 43.52
C PRO A 109 0.12 -20.67 44.07
N ASN A 110 -0.38 -21.57 43.22
CA ASN A 110 -1.24 -22.71 43.52
C ASN A 110 -2.76 -22.48 43.51
N PHE A 111 -3.33 -22.34 42.31
CA PHE A 111 -4.61 -23.02 42.04
C PHE A 111 -4.29 -24.43 41.52
N LYS A 112 -4.02 -25.35 42.44
CA LYS A 112 -3.95 -26.77 42.14
C LYS A 112 -5.38 -27.25 41.86
N ASP A 113 -5.60 -27.67 40.63
CA ASP A 113 -6.82 -28.30 40.14
C ASP A 113 -7.21 -29.47 41.07
N LYS A 114 -8.29 -29.30 41.83
CA LYS A 114 -8.91 -30.36 42.64
C LYS A 114 -10.04 -31.01 41.86
N ARG A 115 -9.75 -31.56 40.67
CA ARG A 115 -10.71 -32.38 39.90
C ARG A 115 -10.13 -33.67 39.32
N SER A 116 -8.99 -34.15 39.81
CA SER A 116 -8.38 -35.40 39.34
C SER A 116 -8.05 -36.40 40.47
N GLU A 117 -8.82 -36.41 41.56
CA GLU A 117 -8.68 -37.36 42.68
C GLU A 117 -10.03 -37.95 43.12
N GLU A 118 -11.04 -38.02 42.23
CA GLU A 118 -12.27 -38.80 42.49
C GLU A 118 -12.44 -40.01 41.56
N ASP A 119 -11.60 -40.19 40.54
CA ASP A 119 -11.67 -41.36 39.64
C ASP A 119 -10.65 -42.47 39.97
N LYS A 120 -9.97 -42.39 41.12
CA LYS A 120 -8.96 -43.39 41.54
C LYS A 120 -9.35 -44.26 42.74
N PHE A 121 -10.51 -44.05 43.32
CA PHE A 121 -11.06 -44.99 44.29
C PHE A 121 -12.47 -45.34 43.85
N LEU A 122 -12.64 -46.64 43.62
CA LEU A 122 -13.88 -47.39 43.49
C LEU A 122 -15.11 -46.72 44.14
#